data_AF-A0A7S1T6U0-F1
#
_entry.id   AF-A0A7S1T6U0-F1
#
_cell.length_a   1.000
_cell.length_b   1.000
_cell.length_c   1.000
_cell.angle_alpha   90.00
_cell.angle_beta   90.00
_cell.angle_gamma   90.00
#
_symmetry.space_group_name_H-M   'P 1'
#
loop_
_entity.id
_entity.type
_entity.pdbx_description
1 polymer ?
#
loop_
_entity_poly.entity_id
_entity_poly.type
_entity_poly.pdbx_seq_one_letter_code
_entity_poly.pdbx_strand_id
1 'polypeptide(L)'
;MGMGDFLLRLPVVRPMVSWMSKSYQAAVESELRKFGLRYDDLLNEDDPEVKRAIENLPAEEQELRWKRLKRAMDLDLKKTYLHPDMAKEVDVWNPYIRDRIEVMKRERVDRQRYE
;
A
#
# COMPACT_ATOMS: atom_id res chain seq x y z
N MET A 1 17.04 12.81 -9.39
CA MET A 1 16.05 12.92 -10.48
C MET A 1 16.27 11.76 -11.43
N GLY A 2 15.30 10.84 -11.52
CA GLY A 2 15.39 9.66 -12.40
C GLY A 2 14.81 9.93 -13.78
N MET A 3 15.13 9.08 -14.76
CA MET A 3 14.69 9.23 -16.15
C MET A 3 13.15 9.27 -16.31
N GLY A 4 12.40 8.60 -15.43
CA GLY A 4 10.92 8.65 -15.45
C GLY A 4 10.33 10.01 -15.13
N ASP A 5 10.96 10.76 -14.21
CA ASP A 5 10.52 12.10 -13.82
C ASP A 5 10.73 13.12 -14.96
N PHE A 6 11.77 12.90 -15.78
CA PHE A 6 12.00 13.67 -17.00
C PHE A 6 10.93 13.38 -18.07
N LEU A 7 10.57 12.11 -18.28
CA LEU A 7 9.54 11.73 -19.27
C LEU A 7 8.14 12.26 -18.90
N LEU A 8 7.79 12.28 -17.63
CA LEU A 8 6.51 12.82 -17.14
C LEU A 8 6.40 14.35 -17.26
N ARG A 9 7.51 15.07 -17.49
CA ARG A 9 7.50 16.51 -17.75
C ARG A 9 7.14 16.86 -19.20
N LEU A 10 7.14 15.89 -20.11
CA LEU A 10 6.72 16.11 -21.49
C LEU A 10 5.20 16.32 -21.55
N PRO A 11 4.71 17.38 -22.25
CA PRO A 11 3.31 17.81 -22.20
C PRO A 11 2.32 16.78 -22.77
N VAL A 12 2.78 15.89 -23.66
CA VAL A 12 1.94 14.82 -24.26
C VAL A 12 1.94 13.55 -23.41
N VAL A 13 3.05 13.26 -22.72
CA VAL A 13 3.22 12.02 -21.94
C VAL A 13 2.43 12.11 -20.63
N ARG A 14 2.42 13.27 -19.98
CA ARG A 14 1.75 13.49 -18.69
C ARG A 14 0.24 13.17 -18.70
N PRO A 15 -0.60 13.71 -19.62
CA PRO A 15 -2.03 13.41 -19.61
C PRO A 15 -2.31 11.94 -19.94
N MET A 16 -1.51 11.33 -20.83
CA MET A 16 -1.65 9.92 -21.21
C MET A 16 -1.37 9.00 -20.01
N VAL A 17 -0.26 9.22 -19.31
CA VAL A 17 0.08 8.46 -18.10
C VAL A 17 -0.94 8.71 -16.99
N SER A 18 -1.42 9.95 -16.82
CA SER A 18 -2.46 10.26 -15.84
C SER A 18 -3.75 9.46 -16.09
N TRP A 19 -4.20 9.38 -17.34
CA TRP A 19 -5.38 8.59 -17.69
C TRP A 19 -5.18 7.09 -17.41
N MET A 20 -4.04 6.52 -17.85
CA MET A 20 -3.73 5.11 -17.58
C MET A 20 -3.63 4.82 -16.07
N SER A 21 -3.03 5.74 -15.30
CA SER A 21 -2.88 5.58 -13.85
C SER A 21 -4.22 5.55 -13.12
N LYS A 22 -5.21 6.36 -13.53
CA LYS A 22 -6.54 6.36 -12.92
C LYS A 22 -7.29 5.05 -13.18
N SER A 23 -7.19 4.52 -14.40
CA SER A 23 -7.80 3.24 -14.75
C SER A 23 -7.19 2.10 -13.94
N TYR A 24 -5.86 2.06 -13.86
CA TYR A 24 -5.13 1.08 -13.04
C TYR A 24 -5.50 1.21 -11.55
N GLN A 25 -5.52 2.44 -11.03
CA GLN A 25 -5.90 2.72 -9.64
C GLN A 25 -7.31 2.21 -9.33
N ALA A 26 -8.29 2.45 -10.20
CA ALA A 26 -9.66 1.97 -10.04
C ALA A 26 -9.76 0.43 -10.08
N ALA A 27 -8.98 -0.22 -10.96
CA ALA A 27 -8.93 -1.68 -11.02
C ALA A 27 -8.35 -2.29 -9.74
N VAL A 28 -7.22 -1.75 -9.26
CA VAL A 28 -6.60 -2.18 -7.99
C VAL A 28 -7.55 -1.96 -6.82
N GLU A 29 -8.21 -0.80 -6.76
CA GLU A 29 -9.17 -0.50 -5.71
C GLU A 29 -10.34 -1.50 -5.68
N SER A 30 -10.90 -1.80 -6.85
CA SER A 30 -11.96 -2.81 -7.00
C SER A 30 -11.53 -4.17 -6.46
N GLU A 31 -10.34 -4.64 -6.80
CA GLU A 31 -9.83 -5.93 -6.29
C GLU A 31 -9.59 -5.91 -4.78
N LEU A 32 -9.01 -4.85 -4.23
CA LEU A 32 -8.74 -4.77 -2.79
C LEU A 32 -10.02 -4.68 -1.95
N ARG A 33 -11.03 -3.97 -2.44
CA ARG A 33 -12.35 -3.90 -1.77
C ARG A 33 -13.01 -5.28 -1.64
N LYS A 34 -12.86 -6.17 -2.62
CA LYS A 34 -13.41 -7.54 -2.56
C LYS A 34 -12.90 -8.35 -1.36
N PHE A 35 -11.67 -8.10 -0.93
CA PHE A 35 -11.03 -8.78 0.20
C PHE A 35 -10.98 -7.92 1.47
N GLY A 36 -11.40 -6.66 1.39
CA GLY A 36 -11.33 -5.69 2.48
C GLY A 36 -9.90 -5.36 2.90
N LEU A 37 -8.98 -5.28 1.94
CA LEU A 37 -7.59 -4.90 2.14
C LEU A 37 -7.39 -3.40 1.91
N ARG A 38 -6.38 -2.83 2.56
CA ARG A 38 -5.83 -1.52 2.21
C ARG A 38 -4.64 -1.69 1.29
N TYR A 39 -4.31 -0.66 0.51
CA TYR A 39 -3.16 -0.72 -0.40
C TYR A 39 -1.84 -0.97 0.34
N ASP A 40 -1.68 -0.35 1.52
CA ASP A 40 -0.52 -0.55 2.39
C ASP A 40 -0.39 -2.00 2.86
N ASP A 41 -1.47 -2.80 2.81
CA ASP A 41 -1.39 -4.19 3.21
C ASP A 41 -0.60 -5.08 2.23
N LEU A 42 -0.36 -4.59 1.01
CA LEU A 42 0.39 -5.27 -0.05
C LEU A 42 1.92 -5.09 0.02
N LEU A 43 2.41 -4.30 0.99
CA LEU A 43 3.83 -4.02 1.11
C LEU A 43 4.61 -5.31 1.42
N ASN A 44 5.79 -5.46 0.79
CA ASN A 44 6.63 -6.63 0.99
C ASN A 44 7.27 -6.61 2.38
N GLU A 45 6.92 -7.57 3.23
CA GLU A 45 7.45 -7.69 4.59
C GLU A 45 8.90 -8.19 4.63
N ASP A 46 9.47 -8.68 3.52
CA ASP A 46 10.89 -9.01 3.43
C ASP A 46 11.79 -7.77 3.29
N ASP A 47 11.22 -6.60 2.96
CA ASP A 47 11.94 -5.33 3.00
C ASP A 47 12.24 -4.95 4.47
N PRO A 48 13.51 -4.80 4.88
CA PRO A 48 13.88 -4.51 6.26
C PRO A 48 13.21 -3.27 6.83
N GLU A 49 12.98 -2.23 6.01
CA GLU A 49 12.33 -1.00 6.46
C GLU A 49 10.83 -1.19 6.66
N VAL A 50 10.18 -1.99 5.81
CA VAL A 50 8.76 -2.34 5.96
C VAL A 50 8.58 -3.20 7.20
N LYS A 51 9.39 -4.24 7.36
CA LYS A 51 9.35 -5.12 8.54
C LYS A 51 9.49 -4.33 9.84
N ARG A 52 10.53 -3.49 9.92
CA ARG A 52 10.78 -2.64 11.09
C ARG A 52 9.62 -1.66 11.30
N ALA A 53 9.03 -1.09 10.25
CA ALA A 53 7.88 -0.21 10.39
C ALA A 53 6.65 -0.94 10.94
N ILE A 54 6.39 -2.19 10.52
CA ILE A 54 5.28 -3.02 11.01
C ILE A 54 5.49 -3.34 12.50
N GLU A 55 6.70 -3.75 12.88
CA GLU A 55 7.07 -4.06 14.27
C GLU A 55 6.92 -2.84 15.20
N ASN A 56 7.07 -1.62 14.67
CA ASN A 56 6.93 -0.36 15.39
C ASN A 56 5.50 0.23 15.40
N LEU A 57 4.50 -0.46 14.82
CA LEU A 57 3.11 0.00 14.87
C LEU A 57 2.55 -0.11 16.30
N PRO A 58 1.64 0.78 16.72
CA PRO A 58 0.84 0.58 17.93
C PRO A 58 0.11 -0.77 17.89
N ALA A 59 -0.05 -1.42 19.05
CA ALA A 59 -0.65 -2.75 19.14
C ALA A 59 -2.04 -2.83 18.48
N GLU A 60 -2.87 -1.78 18.63
CA GLU A 60 -4.19 -1.69 18.00
C GLU A 60 -4.12 -1.68 16.48
N GLU A 61 -3.20 -0.89 15.89
CA GLU A 61 -3.01 -0.83 14.44
C GLU A 61 -2.49 -2.17 13.88
N GLN A 62 -1.60 -2.84 14.61
CA GLN A 62 -1.14 -4.19 14.26
C GLN A 62 -2.29 -5.19 14.26
N GLU A 63 -3.15 -5.16 15.29
CA GLU A 63 -4.31 -6.05 15.38
C GLU A 63 -5.30 -5.79 14.23
N LEU A 64 -5.61 -4.53 13.93
CA LEU A 64 -6.47 -4.16 12.82
C LEU A 64 -5.89 -4.60 11.47
N ARG A 65 -4.56 -4.50 11.28
CA ARG A 65 -3.86 -5.05 10.12
C ARG A 65 -4.04 -6.57 10.03
N TRP A 66 -3.74 -7.29 11.10
CA TRP A 66 -3.88 -8.75 11.12
C TRP A 66 -5.32 -9.22 10.87
N LYS A 67 -6.33 -8.50 11.37
CA LYS A 67 -7.74 -8.80 11.08
C LYS A 67 -8.04 -8.70 9.58
N ARG A 68 -7.53 -7.67 8.88
CA ARG A 68 -7.69 -7.54 7.43
C ARG A 68 -7.00 -8.67 6.68
N LEU A 69 -5.75 -8.98 7.02
CA LEU A 69 -4.99 -10.05 6.37
C LEU A 69 -5.63 -11.42 6.57
N LYS A 70 -6.02 -11.77 7.81
CA LYS A 70 -6.71 -13.03 8.11
C LYS A 70 -8.02 -13.17 7.34
N ARG A 71 -8.80 -12.09 7.28
CA ARG A 71 -10.05 -12.05 6.50
C ARG A 71 -9.80 -12.26 5.02
N ALA A 72 -8.80 -11.58 4.45
CA ALA A 72 -8.46 -11.72 3.04
C ALA A 72 -8.03 -13.16 2.70
N MET A 73 -7.20 -13.77 3.56
CA MET A 73 -6.79 -15.17 3.41
C MET A 73 -7.98 -16.14 3.50
N ASP A 74 -8.89 -15.92 4.45
CA ASP A 74 -10.10 -16.73 4.61
C ASP A 74 -11.02 -16.65 3.38
N LEU A 75 -11.26 -15.44 2.88
CA LEU A 75 -12.05 -15.20 1.67
C LEU A 75 -11.40 -15.83 0.42
N ASP A 76 -10.09 -15.66 0.25
CA ASP A 76 -9.37 -16.25 -0.89
C ASP A 76 -9.39 -17.77 -0.84
N LEU A 77 -9.19 -18.38 0.34
CA LEU A 77 -9.26 -19.82 0.51
C LEU A 77 -10.66 -20.36 0.18
N LYS A 78 -11.70 -19.64 0.60
CA LYS A 78 -13.11 -19.99 0.32
C LYS A 78 -13.54 -19.66 -1.11
N LYS A 79 -12.73 -18.93 -1.88
CA LYS A 79 -13.09 -18.38 -3.20
C LYS A 79 -14.39 -17.59 -3.15
N THR A 80 -14.57 -16.83 -2.08
CA THR A 80 -15.70 -15.91 -1.88
C THR A 80 -15.19 -14.48 -1.69
N TYR A 81 -16.11 -13.52 -1.73
CA TYR A 81 -15.79 -12.11 -1.56
C TYR A 81 -16.54 -11.53 -0.36
N LEU A 82 -16.03 -10.39 0.12
CA LEU A 82 -16.67 -9.61 1.16
C LEU A 82 -18.07 -9.16 0.71
N HIS A 83 -19.02 -9.11 1.65
CA HIS A 83 -20.36 -8.63 1.36
C HIS A 83 -20.30 -7.21 0.75
N PRO A 84 -21.13 -6.90 -0.28
CA PRO A 84 -21.04 -5.62 -1.00
C PRO A 84 -21.11 -4.38 -0.10
N ASP A 85 -21.90 -4.41 0.96
CA ASP A 85 -22.03 -3.26 1.87
C ASP A 85 -20.76 -3.03 2.70
N MET A 86 -20.15 -4.11 3.22
CA MET A 86 -18.84 -4.00 3.88
C MET A 86 -17.74 -3.57 2.90
N ALA A 87 -17.77 -4.05 1.65
CA ALA A 87 -16.78 -3.68 0.63
C ALA A 87 -16.84 -2.19 0.23
N LYS A 88 -18.00 -1.55 0.35
CA LYS A 88 -18.17 -0.10 0.10
C LYS A 88 -17.50 0.75 1.17
N GLU A 89 -17.50 0.28 2.42
CA GLU A 89 -16.93 0.97 3.59
C GLU A 89 -15.40 0.86 3.66
N VAL A 90 -14.78 -0.03 2.88
CA VAL A 90 -13.33 -0.22 2.88
C VAL A 90 -12.64 1.00 2.26
N ASP A 91 -11.91 1.73 3.10
CA ASP A 91 -11.02 2.79 2.66
C ASP A 91 -9.66 2.22 2.24
N VAL A 92 -9.55 1.88 0.95
CA VAL A 92 -8.37 1.24 0.36
C VAL A 92 -7.13 2.15 0.39
N TRP A 93 -7.35 3.46 0.22
CA TRP A 93 -6.28 4.43 -0.01
C TRP A 93 -5.82 5.15 1.26
N ASN A 94 -6.41 4.84 2.42
CA ASN A 94 -5.99 5.37 3.71
C ASN A 94 -4.65 4.76 4.17
N PRO A 95 -3.54 5.53 4.08
CA PRO A 95 -2.23 5.04 4.45
C PRO A 95 -2.11 4.96 5.98
N TYR A 96 -1.42 3.95 6.48
CA TYR A 96 -1.16 3.81 7.93
C TYR A 96 0.31 3.56 8.27
N ILE A 97 1.14 3.18 7.28
CA ILE A 97 2.53 2.79 7.54
C ILE A 97 3.57 3.54 6.69
N ARG A 98 3.16 4.21 5.60
CA ARG A 98 4.08 4.85 4.64
C ARG A 98 5.02 5.87 5.29
N ASP A 99 4.49 6.74 6.15
CA ASP A 99 5.28 7.78 6.82
C ASP A 99 6.35 7.16 7.73
N ARG A 100 6.00 6.06 8.42
CA ARG A 100 6.95 5.32 9.28
C ARG A 100 8.05 4.67 8.45
N ILE A 101 7.71 4.08 7.31
CA ILE A 101 8.70 3.50 6.38
C ILE A 101 9.66 4.59 5.88
N GLU A 102 9.14 5.79 5.57
CA GLU A 102 9.98 6.90 5.14
C GLU A 102 10.97 7.34 6.21
N VAL A 103 10.53 7.42 7.48
CA VAL A 103 11.43 7.69 8.61
C VAL A 103 12.53 6.63 8.70
N MET A 104 12.19 5.34 8.63
CA MET A 104 13.17 4.25 8.70
C MET A 104 14.16 4.28 7.53
N LYS A 105 13.71 4.65 6.32
CA LYS A 105 14.57 4.83 5.15
C LYS A 105 15.55 5.99 5.33
N ARG A 106 15.08 7.11 5.90
CA ARG A 106 15.94 8.26 6.22
C ARG A 106 16.99 7.89 7.26
N GLU A 107 16.61 7.21 8.34
CA GLU A 107 17.55 6.72 9.36
C GLU A 107 18.64 5.80 8.77
N ARG A 108 18.27 4.92 7.84
CA ARG A 108 19.25 4.05 7.15
C ARG A 108 20.24 4.87 6.33
N VAL A 109 19.75 5.84 5.55
CA VAL A 109 20.60 6.72 4.73
C VAL A 109 21.54 7.55 5.61
N ASP A 110 21.03 8.09 6.72
CA ASP A 110 21.84 8.87 7.65
C ASP A 110 22.94 7.98 8.26
N ARG A 111 22.60 6.77 8.70
CA ARG A 111 23.59 5.82 9.23
C ARG A 111 24.69 5.51 8.20
N GLN A 112 24.31 5.21 6.96
CA GLN A 112 25.25 4.93 5.86
C GLN A 112 26.13 6.14 5.49
N ARG A 113 25.72 7.36 5.86
CA ARG A 113 26.48 8.59 5.58
C ARG A 113 27.52 8.89 6.64
N TYR A 114 27.29 8.47 7.88
CA TYR A 114 28.20 8.70 9.01
C TYR A 114 29.11 7.48 9.32
N GLU A 115 28.84 6.34 8.69
CA GLU A 115 29.76 5.19 8.57
C GLU A 115 30.78 5.41 7.44
#